data_AF-A0AAR5PF10-F1
#
_entry.id   AF-A0AAR5PF10-F1
#
_cell.length_a   1.000
_cell.length_b   1.000
_cell.length_c   1.000
_cell.angle_alpha   90.00
_cell.angle_beta   90.00
_cell.angle_gamma   90.00
#
_symmetry.space_group_name_H-M   'P 1'
#
loop_
_entity.id
_entity.type
_entity.pdbx_description
1 polymer ?
#
loop_
_entity_poly.entity_id
_entity_poly.type
_entity_poly.pdbx_seq_one_letter_code
_entity_poly.pdbx_strand_id
1 'polypeptide(L)'
;MNELKGLSNQYDVIGMFECAACPEGCDSCTDDRPCVVSLNWVMRSSILALSCIIAFCLPMILFFTWKWQNIKVVRAASPVLLRVIALGAFFMYGTMIVTYFKPTIYYCTARIWLREIGFSLTYGALMLKTWRISVIFRVRSAKAIKITDVNLLKRLGIILAFFTALLTIRTLVAPPIVIVGRTEDDLKAYLCRTDLWDNFFSV
;
A
#
# COMPACT_ATOMS: atom_id res chain seq x y z
N MET A 1 -3.54 -45.68 -41.11
CA MET A 1 -3.52 -45.17 -42.50
C MET A 1 -2.91 -43.78 -42.40
N ASN A 2 -1.62 -43.52 -42.65
CA ASN A 2 -0.70 -44.09 -43.62
C ASN A 2 0.76 -44.00 -43.13
N GLU A 3 1.57 -44.98 -43.54
CA GLU A 3 3.03 -44.89 -43.54
C GLU A 3 3.49 -43.75 -44.48
N LEU A 4 4.24 -42.78 -43.96
CA LEU A 4 5.03 -41.86 -44.78
C LEU A 4 6.47 -42.39 -44.84
N LYS A 5 6.69 -43.37 -45.73
CA LYS A 5 8.01 -43.83 -46.16
C LYS A 5 8.63 -42.77 -47.09
N GLY A 6 9.75 -42.16 -46.69
CA GLY A 6 10.62 -41.44 -47.64
C GLY A 6 11.18 -40.08 -47.24
N LEU A 7 11.09 -39.63 -45.99
CA LEU A 7 11.79 -38.42 -45.53
C LEU A 7 12.96 -38.80 -44.61
N SER A 8 14.13 -38.19 -44.84
CA SER A 8 15.32 -38.44 -44.05
C SER A 8 15.09 -38.02 -42.59
N ASN A 9 15.29 -38.97 -41.68
CA ASN A 9 15.18 -38.74 -40.23
C ASN A 9 16.24 -37.73 -39.78
N GLN A 10 15.82 -36.50 -39.53
CA GLN A 10 16.69 -35.36 -39.21
C GLN A 10 16.90 -35.19 -37.69
N TYR A 11 16.78 -36.30 -36.92
CA TYR A 11 16.90 -36.31 -35.46
C TYR A 11 18.36 -36.23 -34.97
N ASP A 12 19.34 -36.53 -35.84
CA ASP A 12 20.77 -36.54 -35.49
C ASP A 12 21.50 -35.22 -35.78
N VAL A 13 20.78 -34.17 -36.24
CA VAL A 13 21.40 -32.87 -36.52
C VAL A 13 21.43 -32.02 -35.24
N ILE A 14 22.62 -31.88 -34.68
CA ILE A 14 22.91 -31.05 -33.50
C ILE A 14 22.42 -29.62 -33.77
N GLY A 15 21.44 -29.16 -33.00
CA GLY A 15 20.85 -27.81 -33.11
C GLY A 15 19.59 -27.68 -33.97
N MET A 16 19.02 -28.78 -34.48
CA MET A 16 17.79 -28.71 -35.31
C MET A 16 16.48 -28.60 -34.50
N PHE A 17 16.52 -29.00 -33.22
CA PHE A 17 15.44 -28.81 -32.26
C PHE A 17 15.96 -27.93 -31.11
N GLU A 18 15.96 -26.62 -31.32
CA GLU A 18 16.18 -25.66 -30.24
C GLU A 18 14.84 -25.30 -29.61
N CYS A 19 14.74 -25.45 -28.29
CA CYS A 19 13.55 -25.00 -27.57
C CYS A 19 13.46 -23.47 -27.67
N ALA A 20 12.35 -22.96 -28.21
CA ALA A 20 12.04 -21.54 -28.14
C ALA A 20 11.90 -21.10 -26.68
N ALA A 21 12.31 -19.87 -26.37
CA ALA A 21 12.12 -19.31 -25.05
C ALA A 21 10.62 -19.18 -24.75
N CYS A 22 10.17 -19.81 -23.65
CA CYS A 22 8.78 -19.73 -23.23
C CYS A 22 8.39 -18.29 -22.81
N PRO A 23 7.08 -17.96 -22.84
CA PRO A 23 6.55 -16.71 -22.28
C PRO A 23 6.96 -16.51 -20.81
N GLU A 24 7.08 -15.25 -20.38
CA GLU A 24 7.48 -14.89 -19.01
C GLU A 24 6.63 -15.64 -17.96
N GLY A 25 7.29 -16.46 -17.12
CA GLY A 25 6.65 -17.16 -16.00
C GLY A 25 6.21 -18.62 -16.24
N CYS A 26 6.39 -19.17 -17.44
CA CYS A 26 6.16 -20.60 -17.71
C CYS A 26 7.42 -21.44 -17.40
N ASP A 27 7.27 -22.64 -16.82
CA ASP A 27 8.37 -23.61 -16.63
C ASP A 27 8.51 -24.57 -17.83
N SER A 28 7.38 -24.86 -18.50
CA SER A 28 7.29 -25.63 -19.75
C SER A 28 6.10 -25.10 -20.56
N CYS A 29 6.29 -24.86 -21.86
CA CYS A 29 5.24 -24.35 -22.75
C CYS A 29 5.05 -25.27 -23.97
N THR A 30 3.80 -25.62 -24.26
CA THR A 30 3.38 -26.32 -25.49
C THR A 30 2.75 -25.36 -26.52
N ASP A 31 2.21 -24.23 -26.06
CA ASP A 31 1.58 -23.16 -26.85
C ASP A 31 2.05 -21.78 -26.36
N ASP A 32 1.91 -20.74 -27.19
CA ASP A 32 2.20 -19.32 -26.88
C ASP A 32 1.18 -18.67 -25.91
N ARG A 33 0.46 -19.45 -25.10
CA ARG A 33 -0.53 -18.92 -24.16
C ARG A 33 0.16 -18.22 -22.98
N PRO A 34 -0.37 -17.10 -22.48
CA PRO A 34 0.23 -16.41 -21.34
C PRO A 34 0.05 -17.23 -20.06
N CYS A 35 1.15 -17.60 -19.40
CA CYS A 35 1.11 -18.28 -18.09
C CYS A 35 0.92 -17.32 -16.90
N VAL A 36 0.96 -16.01 -17.12
CA VAL A 36 0.77 -14.97 -16.09
C VAL A 36 -0.51 -14.21 -16.35
N VAL A 37 -1.26 -13.90 -15.28
CA VAL A 37 -2.52 -13.15 -15.36
C VAL A 37 -2.37 -11.85 -16.16
N SER A 38 -3.16 -11.72 -17.22
CA SER A 38 -3.33 -10.46 -17.94
C SER A 38 -4.20 -9.52 -17.10
N LEU A 39 -3.57 -8.69 -16.28
CA LEU A 39 -4.30 -7.68 -15.52
C LEU A 39 -4.80 -6.58 -16.47
N ASN A 40 -6.02 -6.07 -16.26
CA ASN A 40 -6.56 -4.94 -17.01
C ASN A 40 -5.70 -3.69 -16.78
N TRP A 41 -4.73 -3.45 -17.67
CA TRP A 41 -3.80 -2.33 -17.60
C TRP A 41 -4.51 -0.98 -17.56
N VAL A 42 -5.70 -0.87 -18.16
CA VAL A 42 -6.56 0.32 -18.12
C VAL A 42 -7.02 0.64 -16.70
N MET A 43 -7.55 -0.36 -15.97
CA MET A 43 -7.99 -0.18 -14.59
C MET A 43 -6.83 0.14 -13.65
N ARG A 44 -5.69 -0.53 -13.85
CA ARG A 44 -4.50 -0.30 -13.03
C ARG A 44 -3.95 1.10 -13.22
N SER A 45 -3.89 1.57 -14.47
CA SER A 45 -3.36 2.90 -14.82
C SER A 45 -4.30 4.02 -14.38
N SER A 46 -5.63 3.82 -14.44
CA SER A 46 -6.59 4.82 -13.98
C SER A 46 -6.51 5.04 -12.47
N ILE A 47 -6.44 3.96 -11.67
CA ILE A 47 -6.28 4.04 -10.21
C ILE A 47 -4.97 4.71 -9.83
N LEU A 48 -3.88 4.38 -10.54
CA LEU A 48 -2.57 5.01 -10.32
C LEU A 48 -2.61 6.51 -10.60
N ALA A 49 -3.18 6.91 -11.75
CA ALA A 49 -3.29 8.32 -12.13
C ALA A 49 -4.06 9.14 -11.08
N LEU A 50 -5.21 8.63 -10.62
CA LEU A 50 -6.00 9.26 -9.56
C LEU A 50 -5.21 9.36 -8.24
N SER A 51 -4.53 8.29 -7.85
CA SER A 51 -3.72 8.25 -6.63
C SER A 51 -2.57 9.25 -6.68
N CYS A 52 -1.90 9.38 -7.83
CA CYS A 52 -0.82 10.34 -8.04
C CYS A 52 -1.30 11.79 -7.98
N ILE A 53 -2.46 12.10 -8.56
CA ILE A 53 -3.07 13.43 -8.48
C ILE A 53 -3.30 13.81 -7.02
N ILE A 54 -3.93 12.91 -6.24
CA ILE A 54 -4.22 13.19 -4.84
C ILE A 54 -2.92 13.30 -4.01
N ALA A 55 -1.96 12.41 -4.25
CA ALA A 55 -0.66 12.45 -3.60
C ALA A 55 0.11 13.75 -3.87
N PHE A 56 -0.08 14.37 -5.04
CA PHE A 56 0.49 15.68 -5.37
C PHE A 56 -0.29 16.85 -4.74
N CYS A 57 -1.61 16.74 -4.66
CA CYS A 57 -2.45 17.75 -4.02
C CYS A 57 -2.22 17.84 -2.49
N LEU A 58 -1.90 16.73 -1.82
CA LEU A 58 -1.72 16.69 -0.37
C LEU A 58 -0.56 17.58 0.16
N PRO A 59 0.66 17.54 -0.41
CA PRO A 59 1.73 18.48 -0.09
C PRO A 59 1.35 19.93 -0.35
N MET A 60 0.62 20.21 -1.43
CA MET A 60 0.10 21.55 -1.71
C MET A 60 -0.84 22.03 -0.60
N ILE A 61 -1.74 21.17 -0.11
CA ILE A 61 -2.62 21.48 1.03
C ILE A 61 -1.82 21.66 2.32
N LEU A 62 -0.78 20.85 2.56
CA LEU A 62 0.13 21.03 3.70
C LEU A 62 0.84 22.38 3.67
N PHE A 63 1.37 22.76 2.51
CA PHE A 63 2.01 24.06 2.32
C PHE A 63 1.00 25.20 2.48
N PHE A 64 -0.18 25.06 1.89
CA PHE A 64 -1.29 26.02 2.03
C PHE A 64 -1.63 26.23 3.51
N THR A 65 -1.87 25.16 4.25
CA THR A 65 -2.20 25.22 5.68
C THR A 65 -1.07 25.76 6.55
N TRP A 66 0.19 25.67 6.10
CA TRP A 66 1.32 26.31 6.76
C TRP A 66 1.38 27.81 6.48
N LYS A 67 1.21 28.23 5.22
CA LYS A 67 1.23 29.64 4.80
C LYS A 67 0.05 30.44 5.36
N TRP A 68 -1.16 29.89 5.30
CA TRP A 68 -2.41 30.57 5.70
C TRP A 68 -2.87 30.23 7.13
N GLN A 69 -1.94 29.88 8.02
CA GLN A 69 -2.22 29.56 9.42
C GLN A 69 -2.95 30.67 10.21
N ASN A 70 -2.88 31.92 9.74
CA ASN A 70 -3.50 33.09 10.38
C ASN A 70 -4.99 33.29 10.07
N ILE A 71 -5.53 32.58 9.06
CA ILE A 71 -6.95 32.69 8.71
C ILE A 71 -7.81 32.08 9.82
N LYS A 72 -8.85 32.81 10.27
CA LYS A 72 -9.73 32.42 11.39
C LYS A 72 -10.28 30.98 11.25
N VAL A 73 -10.66 30.58 10.03
CA VAL A 73 -11.19 29.23 9.72
C VAL A 73 -10.14 28.14 9.97
N VAL A 74 -8.92 28.29 9.44
CA VAL A 74 -7.82 27.32 9.62
C VAL A 74 -7.37 27.27 11.07
N ARG A 75 -7.34 28.42 11.74
CA ARG A 75 -6.98 28.54 13.15
C ARG A 75 -7.99 27.85 14.07
N ALA A 76 -9.28 27.92 13.77
CA ALA A 76 -10.33 27.24 14.53
C ALA A 76 -10.19 25.70 14.45
N ALA A 77 -9.79 25.18 13.28
CA ALA A 77 -9.64 23.74 13.02
C ALA A 77 -8.39 23.10 13.64
N SER A 78 -7.49 23.86 14.29
CA SER A 78 -6.19 23.43 14.82
C SER A 78 -5.24 22.93 13.72
N PRO A 79 -4.36 23.81 13.20
CA PRO A 79 -3.54 23.51 12.02
C PRO A 79 -2.59 22.32 12.21
N VAL A 80 -2.21 21.99 13.46
CA VAL A 80 -1.34 20.85 13.78
C VAL A 80 -2.01 19.52 13.44
N LEU A 81 -3.26 19.31 13.87
CA LEU A 81 -3.99 18.07 13.61
C LEU A 81 -4.27 17.87 12.13
N LEU A 82 -4.60 18.95 11.42
CA LEU A 82 -4.83 18.92 9.98
C LEU A 82 -3.56 18.50 9.21
N ARG A 83 -2.39 19.00 9.62
CA ARG A 83 -1.11 18.60 9.03
C ARG A 83 -0.81 17.12 9.26
N VAL A 84 -1.11 16.59 10.44
CA VAL A 84 -0.88 15.16 10.72
C VAL A 84 -1.83 14.26 9.92
N ILE A 85 -3.10 14.64 9.78
CA ILE A 85 -4.07 13.89 8.95
C ILE A 85 -3.61 13.88 7.49
N ALA A 86 -3.19 15.04 6.95
CA ALA A 86 -2.69 15.13 5.59
C ALA A 86 -1.39 14.31 5.37
N LEU A 87 -0.50 14.29 6.37
CA LEU A 87 0.70 13.43 6.33
C LEU A 87 0.33 11.93 6.34
N GLY A 88 -0.61 11.52 7.19
CA GLY A 88 -1.09 10.14 7.22
C GLY A 88 -1.76 9.73 5.89
N ALA A 89 -2.57 10.62 5.30
CA ALA A 89 -3.16 10.40 3.99
C ALA A 89 -2.09 10.25 2.90
N PHE A 90 -1.04 11.07 2.94
CA PHE A 90 0.07 10.97 1.99
C PHE A 90 0.74 9.58 2.04
N PHE A 91 1.00 9.05 3.24
CA PHE A 91 1.54 7.69 3.39
C PHE A 91 0.58 6.62 2.87
N MET A 92 -0.74 6.76 3.10
CA MET A 92 -1.74 5.84 2.54
C MET A 92 -1.72 5.85 1.01
N TYR A 93 -1.71 7.02 0.36
CA TYR A 93 -1.62 7.08 -1.11
C TYR A 93 -0.28 6.53 -1.62
N GLY A 94 0.80 6.64 -0.84
CA GLY A 94 2.06 5.97 -1.10
C GLY A 94 1.93 4.44 -1.22
N THR A 95 1.05 3.81 -0.43
CA THR A 95 0.80 2.35 -0.53
C THR A 95 0.23 1.94 -1.89
N MET A 96 -0.62 2.78 -2.49
CA MET A 96 -1.23 2.52 -3.79
C MET A 96 -0.17 2.55 -4.89
N ILE A 97 0.78 3.49 -4.79
CA ILE A 97 1.91 3.59 -5.71
C ILE A 97 2.81 2.34 -5.59
N VAL A 98 3.12 1.90 -4.36
CA VAL A 98 3.93 0.70 -4.13
C VAL A 98 3.27 -0.56 -4.69
N THR A 99 1.93 -0.66 -4.61
CA THR A 99 1.15 -1.82 -5.10
C THR A 99 1.13 -1.93 -6.63
N TYR A 100 1.49 -0.87 -7.35
CA TYR A 100 1.62 -0.91 -8.82
C TYR A 100 2.86 -1.69 -9.27
N PHE A 101 3.96 -1.61 -8.52
CA PHE A 101 5.19 -2.32 -8.84
C PHE A 101 5.01 -3.84 -8.72
N LYS A 102 5.83 -4.60 -9.47
CA LYS A 102 5.84 -6.07 -9.37
C LYS A 102 6.11 -6.46 -7.90
N PRO A 103 5.31 -7.35 -7.30
CA PRO A 103 5.43 -7.69 -5.90
C PRO A 103 6.78 -8.37 -5.64
N THR A 104 7.61 -7.70 -4.85
CA THR A 104 8.86 -8.24 -4.29
C THR A 104 8.77 -8.17 -2.78
N ILE A 105 9.66 -8.86 -2.07
CA ILE A 105 9.74 -8.81 -0.60
C ILE A 105 9.82 -7.35 -0.10
N TYR A 106 10.58 -6.50 -0.80
CA TYR A 106 10.71 -5.08 -0.47
C TYR A 106 9.40 -4.31 -0.63
N TYR A 107 8.70 -4.47 -1.76
CA TYR A 107 7.44 -3.78 -2.01
C TYR A 107 6.31 -4.31 -1.11
N CYS A 108 6.29 -5.61 -0.82
CA CYS A 108 5.34 -6.20 0.13
C CYS A 108 5.53 -5.64 1.54
N THR A 109 6.79 -5.55 2.00
CA THR A 109 7.12 -4.94 3.30
C THR A 109 6.72 -3.46 3.32
N ALA A 110 7.15 -2.69 2.32
CA ALA A 110 6.85 -1.26 2.24
C ALA A 110 5.34 -0.99 2.22
N ARG A 111 4.56 -1.79 1.49
CA ARG A 111 3.09 -1.68 1.45
C ARG A 111 2.46 -1.80 2.84
N ILE A 112 2.85 -2.82 3.61
CA ILE A 112 2.33 -3.06 4.96
C ILE A 112 2.70 -1.89 5.88
N TRP A 113 3.96 -1.48 5.86
CA TRP A 113 4.47 -0.40 6.71
C TRP A 113 3.82 0.95 6.42
N LEU A 114 3.73 1.34 5.15
CA LEU A 114 3.11 2.60 4.74
C LEU A 114 1.61 2.63 5.10
N ARG A 115 0.91 1.50 4.98
CA ARG A 115 -0.51 1.39 5.30
C ARG A 115 -0.75 1.57 6.79
N GLU A 116 -0.03 0.82 7.62
CA GLU A 116 -0.19 0.84 9.07
C GLU A 116 0.20 2.20 9.68
N ILE A 117 1.29 2.79 9.21
CA ILE A 117 1.71 4.13 9.64
C ILE A 117 0.69 5.18 9.21
N GLY A 118 0.22 5.13 7.97
CA GLY A 118 -0.81 6.04 7.45
C GLY A 118 -2.12 5.94 8.22
N PHE A 119 -2.58 4.73 8.49
CA PHE A 119 -3.79 4.45 9.29
C PHE A 119 -3.65 4.95 10.71
N SER A 120 -2.55 4.63 11.38
CA SER A 120 -2.30 5.06 12.75
C SER A 120 -2.22 6.59 12.87
N LEU A 121 -1.62 7.28 11.89
CA LEU A 121 -1.55 8.75 11.86
C LEU A 121 -2.91 9.40 11.67
N THR A 122 -3.67 8.95 10.66
CA THR A 122 -4.99 9.52 10.35
C THR A 122 -6.00 9.24 11.46
N TYR A 123 -6.17 7.98 11.85
CA TYR A 123 -7.12 7.58 12.88
C TYR A 123 -6.71 8.12 14.26
N GLY A 124 -5.41 8.06 14.60
CA GLY A 124 -4.89 8.63 15.84
C GLY A 124 -5.15 10.14 15.95
N ALA A 125 -4.93 10.90 14.86
CA ALA A 125 -5.23 12.33 14.84
C ALA A 125 -6.73 12.63 14.92
N LEU A 126 -7.59 11.83 14.27
CA LEU A 126 -9.05 11.94 14.37
C LEU A 126 -9.52 11.67 15.80
N MET A 127 -9.01 10.62 16.45
CA MET A 127 -9.36 10.28 17.84
C MET A 127 -8.91 11.36 18.83
N LEU A 128 -7.76 11.99 18.60
CA LEU A 128 -7.31 13.13 19.43
C LEU A 128 -8.16 14.38 19.19
N LYS A 129 -8.61 14.60 17.96
CA LYS A 129 -9.56 15.68 17.62
C LYS A 129 -10.89 15.48 18.36
N THR A 130 -11.46 14.28 18.32
CA THR A 130 -12.71 13.97 19.02
C THR A 130 -12.54 14.06 20.54
N TRP A 131 -11.43 13.54 21.09
CA TRP A 131 -11.13 13.66 22.52
C TRP A 131 -11.04 15.12 22.99
N ARG A 132 -10.37 15.99 22.25
CA ARG A 132 -10.30 17.43 22.56
C ARG A 132 -11.71 18.05 22.62
N ILE A 133 -12.57 17.71 21.66
CA ILE A 133 -13.96 18.19 21.60
C ILE A 133 -14.73 17.71 22.84
N SER A 134 -14.66 16.41 23.17
CA SER A 134 -15.31 15.85 24.36
C SER A 134 -14.83 16.49 25.66
N VAL A 135 -13.53 16.77 25.79
CA VAL A 135 -12.99 17.46 26.97
C VAL A 135 -13.57 18.88 27.07
N ILE A 136 -13.57 19.66 25.98
CA ILE A 136 -14.10 21.03 25.96
C ILE A 136 -15.58 21.06 26.40
N PHE A 137 -16.41 20.15 25.90
CA PHE A 137 -17.82 20.08 26.30
C PHE A 137 -18.03 19.60 27.74
N ARG A 138 -17.11 18.80 28.30
CA ARG A 138 -17.18 18.32 29.69
C ARG A 138 -16.74 19.39 30.70
N VAL A 139 -15.75 20.23 30.37
CA VAL A 139 -15.37 21.38 31.22
C VAL A 139 -16.26 22.60 30.93
N ARG A 140 -17.48 22.58 31.46
CA ARG A 140 -18.35 23.76 31.60
C ARG A 140 -17.95 24.63 32.81
N SER A 141 -16.65 24.71 33.12
CA SER A 141 -16.12 25.56 34.19
C SER A 141 -15.19 26.58 33.55
N ALA A 142 -15.38 27.86 33.89
CA ALA A 142 -14.81 29.07 33.27
C ALA A 142 -13.28 29.23 33.41
N LYS A 143 -12.52 28.14 33.35
CA LYS A 143 -11.06 28.13 33.35
C LYS A 143 -10.59 27.70 31.96
N ALA A 144 -10.10 28.64 31.16
CA ALA A 144 -9.55 28.36 29.84
C ALA A 144 -8.31 27.47 29.96
N ILE A 145 -8.49 26.15 29.82
CA ILE A 145 -7.38 25.20 29.75
C ILE A 145 -6.73 25.41 28.38
N LYS A 146 -5.58 26.09 28.36
CA LYS A 146 -4.71 26.13 27.18
C LYS A 146 -4.18 24.72 26.93
N ILE A 147 -4.88 23.93 26.11
CA ILE A 147 -4.39 22.65 25.63
C ILE A 147 -3.21 22.94 24.70
N THR A 148 -1.99 22.63 25.16
CA THR A 148 -0.77 22.79 24.37
C THR A 148 -0.70 21.72 23.28
N ASP A 149 -0.57 22.13 22.01
CA ASP A 149 -0.47 21.23 20.85
C ASP A 149 0.71 20.24 20.97
N VAL A 150 1.76 20.61 21.69
CA VAL A 150 2.93 19.75 21.98
C VAL A 150 2.55 18.51 22.80
N ASN A 151 1.67 18.65 23.79
CA ASN A 151 1.25 17.51 24.62
C ASN A 151 0.36 16.55 23.81
N LEU A 152 -0.43 17.09 22.88
CA LEU A 152 -1.24 16.31 21.96
C LEU A 152 -0.35 15.50 21.01
N LEU A 153 0.65 16.15 20.42
CA LEU A 153 1.60 15.51 19.51
C LEU A 153 2.45 14.45 20.23
N LYS A 154 2.84 14.68 21.49
CA LYS A 154 3.48 13.66 22.33
C LYS A 154 2.60 12.43 22.51
N ARG A 155 1.31 12.62 22.83
CA ARG A 155 0.37 11.49 23.00
C ARG A 155 0.18 10.72 21.72
N LEU A 156 0.09 11.41 20.58
CA LEU A 156 0.04 10.78 19.26
C LEU A 156 1.32 10.00 18.97
N GLY A 157 2.48 10.59 19.25
CA GLY A 157 3.78 9.94 19.06
C GLY A 157 3.92 8.65 19.88
N ILE A 158 3.41 8.61 21.11
CA ILE A 158 3.38 7.39 21.93
C ILE A 158 2.51 6.30 21.30
N ILE A 159 1.31 6.67 20.82
CA ILE A 159 0.41 5.72 20.14
C ILE A 159 1.08 5.16 18.88
N LEU A 160 1.68 6.04 18.07
CA LEU A 160 2.41 5.64 16.86
C LEU A 160 3.60 4.74 17.19
N ALA A 161 4.40 5.09 18.19
CA ALA A 161 5.55 4.28 18.61
C ALA A 161 5.14 2.88 19.07
N PHE A 162 4.00 2.76 19.75
CA PHE A 162 3.45 1.47 20.15
C PHE A 162 3.04 0.63 18.94
N PHE A 163 2.28 1.20 17.99
CA PHE A 163 1.88 0.48 16.77
C PHE A 163 3.08 0.12 15.88
N THR A 164 4.06 1.02 15.73
CA THR A 164 5.27 0.72 14.96
C THR A 164 6.11 -0.36 15.62
N ALA A 165 6.23 -0.37 16.95
CA ALA A 165 6.90 -1.44 17.68
C ALA A 165 6.21 -2.79 17.45
N LEU A 166 4.88 -2.87 17.58
CA LEU A 166 4.13 -4.09 17.27
C LEU A 166 4.37 -4.54 15.83
N LEU A 167 4.36 -3.61 14.87
CA LEU A 167 4.59 -3.91 13.46
C LEU A 167 6.00 -4.42 13.19
N THR A 168 7.02 -3.85 13.85
CA THR A 168 8.40 -4.33 13.75
C THR A 168 8.53 -5.76 14.24
N ILE A 169 7.93 -6.07 15.39
CA ILE A 169 7.91 -7.42 15.96
C ILE A 169 7.24 -8.39 14.99
N ARG A 170 6.11 -7.99 14.39
CA ARG A 170 5.44 -8.81 13.37
C ARG A 170 6.29 -9.08 12.15
N THR A 171 6.94 -8.06 11.62
CA THR A 171 7.82 -8.19 10.45
C THR A 171 9.01 -9.11 10.76
N LEU A 172 9.51 -9.11 12.01
CA LEU A 172 10.60 -10.00 12.45
C LEU A 172 10.15 -11.45 12.65
N VAL A 173 8.96 -11.68 13.24
CA VAL A 173 8.45 -13.03 13.51
C VAL A 173 7.94 -13.71 12.24
N ALA A 174 7.27 -12.95 11.37
CA ALA A 174 6.68 -13.43 10.13
C ALA A 174 7.08 -12.49 8.98
N PRO A 175 8.23 -12.72 8.32
CA PRO A 175 8.66 -11.89 7.21
C PRO A 175 7.67 -12.03 6.03
N PRO A 176 7.34 -10.93 5.34
CA PRO A 176 6.41 -10.98 4.22
C PRO A 176 7.04 -11.71 3.03
N ILE A 177 6.44 -12.84 2.66
CA ILE A 177 6.85 -13.64 1.50
C ILE A 177 5.91 -13.39 0.31
N VAL A 178 6.47 -13.48 -0.89
CA VAL A 178 5.69 -13.50 -2.13
C VAL A 178 5.23 -14.92 -2.40
N ILE A 179 3.93 -15.11 -2.62
CA ILE A 179 3.33 -16.39 -2.97
C ILE A 179 2.84 -16.34 -4.42
N VAL A 180 2.93 -17.47 -5.12
CA VAL A 180 2.37 -17.62 -6.46
C VAL A 180 0.98 -18.23 -6.30
N GLY A 181 -0.05 -17.40 -6.46
CA GLY A 181 -1.43 -17.87 -6.59
C GLY A 181 -1.67 -18.46 -7.98
N ARG A 182 -2.58 -19.43 -8.07
CA ARG A 182 -3.12 -19.93 -9.34
C ARG A 182 -4.59 -19.54 -9.44
N THR A 183 -4.99 -18.97 -10.56
CA THR A 183 -6.41 -18.67 -10.88
C THR A 183 -7.09 -19.94 -11.43
N GLU A 184 -8.43 -19.95 -11.56
CA GLU A 184 -9.19 -21.06 -12.17
C GLU A 184 -8.73 -21.42 -13.58
N ASP A 185 -8.17 -20.47 -14.31
CA ASP A 185 -7.56 -20.66 -15.63
C ASP A 185 -6.11 -21.19 -15.59
N ASP A 186 -5.61 -21.60 -14.40
CA ASP A 186 -4.23 -22.05 -14.14
C ASP A 186 -3.11 -20.99 -14.36
N LEU A 187 -3.48 -19.71 -14.53
CA LEU A 187 -2.51 -18.62 -14.64
C LEU A 187 -1.84 -18.30 -13.28
N LYS A 188 -0.52 -18.09 -13.31
CA LYS A 188 0.28 -17.67 -12.15
C LYS A 188 0.07 -16.19 -11.85
N ALA A 189 -0.23 -15.88 -10.59
CA ALA A 189 -0.32 -14.52 -10.06
C ALA A 189 0.63 -14.36 -8.87
N TYR A 190 1.55 -13.39 -8.94
CA TYR A 190 2.40 -13.07 -7.80
C TYR A 190 1.64 -12.16 -6.84
N LEU A 191 1.52 -12.58 -5.58
CA LEU A 191 0.79 -11.86 -4.54
C LEU A 191 1.66 -11.80 -3.28
N CYS A 192 1.56 -10.71 -2.53
CA CYS A 192 2.10 -10.68 -1.17
C CYS A 192 1.22 -11.57 -0.29
N ARG A 193 1.82 -12.48 0.49
CA ARG A 193 1.06 -13.25 1.47
C ARG A 193 0.36 -12.30 2.44
N THR A 194 -0.95 -12.47 2.59
CA THR A 194 -1.76 -11.76 3.58
C THR A 194 -2.14 -12.74 4.69
N ASP A 195 -1.83 -12.40 5.94
CA ASP A 195 -2.20 -13.22 7.08
C ASP A 195 -3.53 -12.72 7.68
N LEU A 196 -4.14 -13.51 8.59
CA LEU A 196 -5.39 -13.16 9.27
C LEU A 196 -5.34 -11.76 9.91
N TRP A 197 -4.16 -11.36 10.38
CA TRP A 197 -3.92 -10.04 10.94
C TRP A 197 -4.14 -8.92 9.92
N ASP A 198 -3.67 -9.07 8.68
CA ASP A 198 -3.87 -8.07 7.63
C ASP A 198 -5.34 -7.92 7.26
N ASN A 199 -6.11 -9.01 7.35
CA ASN A 199 -7.56 -8.99 7.12
C ASN A 199 -8.31 -8.28 8.25
N PHE A 200 -7.89 -8.44 9.50
CA PHE A 200 -8.52 -7.77 10.64
C PHE A 200 -8.40 -6.25 10.57
N PHE A 201 -7.29 -5.71 10.07
CA PHE A 201 -7.11 -4.27 9.85
C PHE A 201 -7.68 -3.78 8.51
N SER A 202 -8.22 -4.67 7.69
CA SER A 202 -8.81 -4.36 6.40
C SER A 202 -10.34 -4.35 6.38
N VAL A 203 -10.99 -4.72 7.49
CA VAL A 203 -12.45 -4.73 7.68
C VAL A 203 -12.89 -3.59 8.59
#